data_AF-A0A2V7JUI2-F1
#
_entry.id   AF-A0A2V7JUI2-F1
#
_cell.length_a   1.000
_cell.length_b   1.000
_cell.length_c   1.000
_cell.angle_alpha   90.00
_cell.angle_beta   90.00
_cell.angle_gamma   90.00
#
_symmetry.space_group_name_H-M   'P 1'
#
loop_
_entity.id
_entity.type
_entity.pdbx_description
1 polymer ?
#
loop_
_entity_poly.entity_id
_entity_poly.type
_entity_poly.pdbx_seq_one_letter_code
_entity_poly.pdbx_strand_id
1 'polypeptide(L)'
;MHPMNRREAVKTTGVLLGGVLITSAGVLTACTSEAPRAGSRVLSAADQSLIEEIADTLLPTSPTSPGAKAAGVGPIINLLLTDCREPDEQRRVVDGLKQFRDTVGDHFASMSQSDRENWLRRIDAEAKRDGGKHYFPLVRELSLQAYFSSEIGMTKALRYILVPGRWVGCVPLAPGQPAWA
;
A
#
# COMPACT_ATOMS: atom_id res chain seq x y z
N MET A 1 -46.60 16.92 -33.83
CA MET A 1 -45.33 16.87 -33.05
C MET A 1 -44.88 15.42 -33.05
N HIS A 2 -43.81 15.08 -33.78
CA HIS A 2 -43.35 13.69 -33.87
C HIS A 2 -42.64 13.31 -32.55
N PRO A 3 -42.93 12.17 -31.91
CA PRO A 3 -42.32 11.80 -30.65
C PRO A 3 -40.80 11.59 -30.84
N MET A 4 -39.98 12.34 -30.11
CA MET A 4 -38.51 12.21 -30.19
C MET A 4 -38.07 10.85 -29.65
N ASN A 5 -37.27 10.12 -30.43
CA ASN A 5 -36.60 8.91 -30.00
C ASN A 5 -35.32 9.28 -29.21
N ARG A 6 -34.90 8.45 -28.24
CA ARG A 6 -33.69 8.65 -27.42
C ARG A 6 -32.45 9.02 -28.24
N ARG A 7 -32.30 8.42 -29.43
CA ARG A 7 -31.19 8.68 -30.35
C ARG A 7 -31.18 10.12 -30.88
N GLU A 8 -32.35 10.68 -31.16
CA GLU A 8 -32.47 12.04 -31.68
C GLU A 8 -32.24 13.06 -30.57
N ALA A 9 -32.76 12.81 -29.36
CA ALA A 9 -32.47 13.63 -28.20
C ALA A 9 -30.95 13.74 -27.93
N VAL A 10 -30.22 12.62 -27.96
CA VAL A 10 -28.76 12.61 -27.74
C VAL A 10 -28.01 13.37 -28.85
N LYS A 11 -28.42 13.24 -30.11
CA LYS A 11 -27.81 14.00 -31.22
C LYS A 11 -28.08 15.49 -31.09
N THR A 12 -29.31 15.89 -30.78
CA THR A 12 -29.68 17.30 -30.64
C THR A 12 -28.96 17.93 -29.44
N THR A 13 -28.86 17.22 -28.32
CA THR A 13 -28.09 17.67 -27.15
C THR A 13 -26.59 17.74 -27.44
N GLY A 14 -26.03 16.79 -28.19
CA GLY A 14 -24.62 16.81 -28.60
C GLY A 14 -24.27 17.98 -29.54
N VAL A 15 -25.18 18.34 -30.46
CA VAL A 15 -25.00 19.49 -31.35
C VAL A 15 -25.15 20.82 -30.60
N LEU A 16 -26.07 20.90 -29.62
CA LEU A 16 -26.25 22.09 -28.79
C LEU A 16 -25.09 22.34 -27.82
N LEU A 17 -24.46 21.28 -27.30
CA LEU A 17 -23.31 21.38 -26.39
C LEU A 17 -21.95 21.42 -27.13
N GLY A 18 -21.87 20.86 -28.34
CA GLY A 18 -20.64 20.79 -29.13
C GLY A 18 -20.34 22.03 -29.99
N GLY A 19 -21.19 23.07 -29.93
CA GLY A 19 -21.13 24.23 -30.82
C GLY A 19 -20.06 25.28 -30.50
N VAL A 20 -19.50 25.32 -29.29
CA VAL A 20 -18.42 26.25 -28.93
C VAL A 20 -17.55 25.60 -27.86
N LEU A 21 -16.25 25.47 -28.15
CA LEU A 21 -15.10 25.71 -27.26
C LEU A 21 -13.83 25.08 -27.89
N ILE A 22 -13.37 25.65 -29.00
CA ILE A 22 -11.98 25.55 -29.43
C ILE A 22 -11.43 26.98 -29.35
N THR A 23 -10.77 27.35 -28.23
CA THR A 23 -9.75 28.42 -28.10
C THR A 23 -9.44 28.79 -26.64
N SER A 24 -9.36 27.83 -25.72
CA SER A 24 -8.60 28.09 -24.50
C SER A 24 -7.63 26.94 -24.24
N ALA A 25 -6.34 27.30 -24.18
CA ALA A 25 -5.26 26.42 -23.74
C ALA A 25 -5.51 25.83 -22.34
N GLY A 26 -6.53 26.33 -21.62
CA GLY A 26 -6.97 25.84 -20.30
C GLY A 26 -7.69 24.49 -20.29
N VAL A 27 -8.27 24.03 -21.41
CA VAL A 27 -8.93 22.71 -21.47
C VAL A 27 -7.90 21.57 -21.51
N LEU A 28 -6.72 21.82 -22.07
CA LEU A 28 -5.63 20.84 -22.13
C LEU A 28 -4.79 20.78 -20.83
N THR A 29 -4.95 21.75 -19.93
CA THR A 29 -4.31 21.73 -18.60
C THR A 29 -4.98 20.76 -17.63
N ALA A 30 -6.13 20.17 -17.99
CA ALA A 30 -6.75 19.09 -17.22
C ALA A 30 -6.02 17.74 -17.39
N CYS A 31 -5.15 17.60 -18.39
CA CYS A 31 -4.34 16.41 -18.65
C CYS A 31 -2.88 16.55 -18.21
N THR A 32 -2.46 17.72 -17.72
CA THR A 32 -1.25 17.77 -16.91
C THR A 32 -1.64 17.20 -15.56
N SER A 33 -1.41 15.89 -15.37
CA SER A 33 -1.18 15.38 -14.02
C SER A 33 -0.21 16.35 -13.38
N GLU A 34 -0.66 17.11 -12.38
CA GLU A 34 0.24 17.81 -11.46
C GLU A 34 1.31 16.76 -11.16
N ALA A 35 2.56 17.01 -11.57
CA ALA A 35 3.65 16.09 -11.26
C ALA A 35 3.44 15.74 -9.80
N PRO A 36 3.27 14.43 -9.44
CA PRO A 36 2.81 14.06 -8.12
C PRO A 36 3.63 14.90 -7.19
N ARG A 37 2.97 15.79 -6.42
CA ARG A 37 3.69 16.68 -5.53
C ARG A 37 4.68 15.74 -4.87
N ALA A 38 5.98 15.99 -5.06
CA ALA A 38 6.96 15.32 -4.24
C ALA A 38 6.73 15.91 -2.85
N GLY A 39 5.58 15.58 -2.26
CA GLY A 39 5.21 15.85 -0.90
C GLY A 39 6.38 15.29 -0.14
N SER A 40 6.96 16.15 0.69
CA SER A 40 8.06 15.79 1.56
C SER A 40 7.69 14.45 2.18
N ARG A 41 8.41 13.40 1.78
CA ARG A 41 8.17 12.06 2.29
C ARG A 41 8.37 12.11 3.79
N VAL A 42 7.43 11.60 4.55
CA VAL A 42 7.47 11.76 6.01
C VAL A 42 8.60 10.95 6.65
N LEU A 43 8.97 9.83 6.03
CA LEU A 43 10.10 9.01 6.49
C LEU A 43 11.41 9.48 5.85
N SER A 44 12.46 9.58 6.67
CA SER A 44 13.82 9.75 6.19
C SER A 44 14.32 8.49 5.46
N ALA A 45 15.45 8.59 4.74
CA ALA A 45 16.07 7.43 4.11
C ALA A 45 16.44 6.32 5.12
N ALA A 46 16.86 6.70 6.33
CA ALA A 46 17.17 5.76 7.41
C ALA A 46 15.90 5.09 7.97
N ASP A 47 14.82 5.86 8.18
CA ASP A 47 13.52 5.31 8.60
C ASP A 47 12.96 4.34 7.56
N GLN A 48 13.07 4.69 6.28
CA GLN A 48 12.61 3.85 5.19
C GLN A 48 13.40 2.53 5.12
N SER A 49 14.72 2.59 5.23
CA SER A 49 15.57 1.40 5.24
C SER A 49 15.24 0.49 6.43
N LEU A 50 15.03 1.07 7.61
CA LEU A 50 14.62 0.33 8.81
C LEU A 50 13.24 -0.33 8.63
N ILE A 51 12.25 0.41 8.12
CA ILE A 51 10.92 -0.15 7.85
C ILE A 51 11.00 -1.28 6.84
N GLU A 52 11.90 -1.20 5.86
CA GLU A 52 12.10 -2.25 4.89
C GLU A 52 12.65 -3.53 5.53
N GLU A 53 13.61 -3.42 6.47
CA GLU A 53 14.08 -4.55 7.28
C GLU A 53 12.98 -5.13 8.18
N ILE A 54 12.14 -4.27 8.78
CA ILE A 54 11.00 -4.70 9.61
C ILE A 54 9.99 -5.46 8.73
N ALA A 55 9.63 -4.91 7.58
CA ALA A 55 8.66 -5.51 6.66
C ALA A 55 9.17 -6.86 6.12
N ASP A 56 10.46 -6.95 5.78
CA ASP A 56 11.08 -8.20 5.32
C ASP A 56 11.21 -9.24 6.43
N THR A 57 11.36 -8.80 7.68
CA THR A 57 11.28 -9.71 8.83
C THR A 57 9.85 -10.26 9.00
N LEU A 58 8.83 -9.42 8.79
CA LEU A 58 7.41 -9.83 8.88
C LEU A 58 6.98 -10.74 7.72
N LEU A 59 7.52 -10.48 6.52
CA LEU A 59 7.18 -11.16 5.27
C LEU A 59 8.48 -11.54 4.56
N PRO A 60 9.22 -12.53 5.08
CA PRO A 60 10.50 -12.94 4.52
C PRO A 60 10.32 -13.68 3.20
N THR A 61 11.41 -13.79 2.45
CA THR A 61 11.44 -14.66 1.27
C THR A 61 11.17 -16.10 1.69
N SER A 62 10.21 -16.73 1.01
CA SER A 62 9.83 -18.12 1.18
C SER A 62 10.09 -18.89 -0.12
N PRO A 63 10.00 -20.24 -0.12
CA PRO A 63 10.10 -21.02 -1.35
C PRO A 63 9.05 -20.67 -2.41
N THR A 64 7.89 -20.16 -1.99
CA THR A 64 6.76 -19.88 -2.87
C THR A 64 6.67 -18.41 -3.30
N SER A 65 7.26 -17.49 -2.55
CA SER A 65 7.18 -16.06 -2.83
C SER A 65 8.41 -15.28 -2.33
N PRO A 66 8.93 -14.33 -3.14
CA PRO A 66 9.89 -13.34 -2.67
C PRO A 66 9.34 -12.47 -1.52
N GLY A 67 10.22 -12.01 -0.64
CA GLY A 67 9.88 -11.22 0.56
C GLY A 67 9.53 -9.75 0.30
N ALA A 68 9.24 -9.02 1.37
CA ALA A 68 8.79 -7.63 1.30
C ALA A 68 9.81 -6.66 0.69
N LYS A 69 11.11 -6.87 0.88
CA LYS A 69 12.16 -6.08 0.18
C LYS A 69 12.05 -6.23 -1.34
N ALA A 70 11.97 -7.47 -1.80
CA ALA A 70 11.85 -7.76 -3.23
C ALA A 70 10.55 -7.16 -3.83
N ALA A 71 9.51 -7.04 -3.01
CA ALA A 71 8.24 -6.42 -3.39
C ALA A 71 8.23 -4.88 -3.31
N GLY A 72 9.34 -4.23 -2.92
CA GLY A 72 9.43 -2.77 -2.85
C GLY A 72 8.52 -2.15 -1.78
N VAL A 73 8.33 -2.85 -0.66
CA VAL A 73 7.37 -2.44 0.39
C VAL A 73 7.76 -1.14 1.08
N GLY A 74 9.05 -0.89 1.33
CA GLY A 74 9.53 0.33 2.04
C GLY A 74 9.05 1.65 1.42
N PRO A 75 9.33 1.91 0.12
CA PRO A 75 8.84 3.10 -0.58
C PRO A 75 7.31 3.27 -0.58
N ILE A 76 6.56 2.16 -0.64
CA ILE A 76 5.09 2.17 -0.62
C ILE A 76 4.58 2.51 0.78
N ILE A 77 5.19 1.98 1.85
CA ILE A 77 4.84 2.38 3.22
C ILE A 77 5.02 3.88 3.40
N ASN A 78 6.13 4.44 2.92
CA ASN A 78 6.38 5.89 2.99
C ASN A 78 5.32 6.70 2.23
N LEU A 79 4.88 6.20 1.06
CA LEU A 79 3.79 6.81 0.29
C LEU A 79 2.46 6.74 1.05
N LEU A 80 2.04 5.56 1.50
CA LEU A 80 0.78 5.35 2.21
C LEU A 80 0.72 6.13 3.52
N LEU A 81 1.83 6.20 4.26
CA LEU A 81 1.92 6.97 5.49
C LEU A 81 1.82 8.47 5.22
N THR A 82 2.44 8.98 4.14
CA THR A 82 2.40 10.40 3.79
C THR A 82 1.02 10.82 3.28
N ASP A 83 0.40 10.00 2.42
CA ASP A 83 -0.79 10.39 1.67
C ASP A 83 -2.11 9.93 2.31
N CYS A 84 -2.08 8.90 3.17
CA CYS A 84 -3.29 8.23 3.65
C CYS A 84 -3.41 8.13 5.18
N ARG A 85 -2.53 8.77 5.95
CA ARG A 85 -2.56 8.75 7.42
C ARG A 85 -2.50 10.15 8.00
N GLU A 86 -3.14 10.32 9.15
CA GLU A 86 -3.24 11.64 9.80
C GLU A 86 -1.88 12.08 10.39
N PRO A 87 -1.61 13.39 10.51
CA PRO A 87 -0.33 13.89 11.02
C PRO A 87 0.07 13.36 12.40
N ASP A 88 -0.89 13.01 13.27
CA ASP A 88 -0.62 12.40 14.57
C ASP A 88 -0.08 10.96 14.42
N GLU A 89 -0.60 10.18 13.48
CA GLU A 89 -0.13 8.83 13.18
C GLU A 89 1.24 8.85 12.51
N GLN A 90 1.45 9.79 11.58
CA GLN A 90 2.74 10.03 10.95
C GLN A 90 3.84 10.30 11.99
N ARG A 91 3.58 11.25 12.91
CA ARG A 91 4.50 11.56 14.02
C ARG A 91 4.75 10.37 14.92
N ARG A 92 3.68 9.64 15.30
CA ARG A 92 3.79 8.42 16.12
C ARG A 92 4.73 7.39 15.48
N VAL A 93 4.65 7.19 14.16
CA VAL A 93 5.54 6.27 13.45
C VAL A 93 6.98 6.78 13.43
N VAL A 94 7.21 8.04 13.06
CA VAL A 94 8.56 8.62 13.02
C VAL A 94 9.23 8.56 14.40
N ASP A 95 8.52 8.96 15.46
CA ASP A 95 9.03 8.91 16.83
C ASP A 95 9.30 7.47 17.28
N GLY A 96 8.41 6.54 16.93
CA GLY A 96 8.58 5.12 17.21
C GLY A 96 9.80 4.49 16.53
N LEU A 97 10.05 4.83 15.26
CA LEU A 97 11.23 4.36 14.52
C LEU A 97 12.52 4.98 15.06
N LYS A 98 12.47 6.24 15.49
CA LYS A 98 13.59 6.87 16.20
C LYS A 98 13.91 6.10 17.49
N GLN A 99 12.91 5.85 18.34
CA GLN A 99 13.09 5.05 19.56
C GLN A 99 13.62 3.65 19.25
N PHE A 100 13.12 2.99 18.21
CA PHE A 100 13.62 1.69 17.77
C PHE A 100 15.13 1.75 17.47
N ARG A 101 15.58 2.74 16.68
CA ARG A 101 17.01 2.93 16.40
C ARG A 101 17.80 3.25 17.65
N ASP A 102 17.28 4.04 18.56
CA ASP A 102 17.98 4.35 19.81
C ASP A 102 18.16 3.09 20.69
N THR A 103 17.29 2.08 20.53
CA THR A 103 17.31 0.86 21.34
C THR A 103 18.19 -0.25 20.75
N VAL A 104 18.12 -0.48 19.43
CA VAL A 104 18.84 -1.58 18.75
C VAL A 104 19.70 -1.10 17.58
N GLY A 105 19.51 0.14 17.12
CA GLY A 105 20.30 0.76 16.05
C GLY A 105 20.35 -0.05 14.76
N ASP A 106 21.46 0.10 14.05
CA ASP A 106 21.74 -0.65 12.82
C ASP A 106 21.99 -2.14 13.09
N HIS A 107 22.13 -2.55 14.36
CA HIS A 107 22.35 -3.96 14.72
C HIS A 107 21.17 -4.83 14.28
N PHE A 108 19.95 -4.30 14.25
CA PHE A 108 18.75 -5.06 13.85
C PHE A 108 18.91 -5.73 12.49
N ALA A 109 19.46 -5.02 11.49
CA ALA A 109 19.65 -5.59 10.14
C ALA A 109 20.71 -6.71 10.11
N SER A 110 21.65 -6.70 11.06
CA SER A 110 22.72 -7.71 11.16
C SER A 110 22.36 -8.94 12.00
N MET A 111 21.22 -8.91 12.70
CA MET A 111 20.73 -10.03 13.50
C MET A 111 20.27 -11.19 12.63
N SER A 112 20.27 -12.41 13.19
CA SER A 112 19.67 -13.56 12.53
C SER A 112 18.16 -13.35 12.33
N GLN A 113 17.56 -14.01 11.32
CA GLN A 113 16.12 -13.92 11.08
C GLN A 113 15.30 -14.25 12.34
N SER A 114 15.66 -15.31 13.06
CA SER A 114 14.99 -15.70 14.30
C SER A 114 15.08 -14.64 15.39
N ASP A 115 16.23 -13.95 15.51
CA ASP A 115 16.40 -12.93 16.53
C ASP A 115 15.61 -11.66 16.18
N ARG A 116 15.56 -11.28 14.90
CA ARG A 116 14.71 -10.19 14.42
C ARG A 116 13.23 -10.47 14.70
N GLU A 117 12.77 -11.68 14.42
CA GLU A 117 11.39 -12.10 14.73
C GLU A 117 11.10 -12.04 16.23
N ASN A 118 11.99 -12.57 17.06
CA ASN A 118 11.86 -12.52 18.52
C ASN A 118 11.79 -11.08 19.03
N TRP A 119 12.61 -10.19 18.46
CA TRP A 119 12.57 -8.76 18.77
C TRP A 119 11.23 -8.12 18.40
N LEU A 120 10.74 -8.34 17.18
CA LEU A 120 9.45 -7.81 16.74
C LEU A 120 8.28 -8.39 17.54
N ARG A 121 8.36 -9.64 18.01
CA ARG A 121 7.36 -10.23 18.92
C ARG A 121 7.32 -9.53 20.28
N ARG A 122 8.47 -9.09 20.81
CA ARG A 122 8.52 -8.32 22.06
C ARG A 122 7.87 -6.95 21.88
N ILE A 123 8.19 -6.25 20.79
CA ILE A 123 7.57 -4.95 20.44
C ILE A 123 6.05 -5.11 20.25
N ASP A 124 5.60 -6.17 19.58
CA ASP A 124 4.18 -6.45 19.43
C ASP A 124 3.46 -6.66 20.78
N ALA A 125 4.12 -7.35 21.70
CA ALA A 125 3.59 -7.56 23.05
C ALA A 125 3.53 -6.26 23.86
N GLU A 126 4.51 -5.37 23.70
CA GLU A 126 4.51 -4.02 24.28
C GLU A 126 3.38 -3.18 23.69
N ALA A 127 3.23 -3.18 22.37
CA ALA A 127 2.17 -2.47 21.66
C ALA A 127 0.75 -2.84 22.12
N LYS A 128 0.52 -4.13 22.38
CA LYS A 128 -0.76 -4.64 22.88
C LYS A 128 -1.10 -4.13 24.29
N ARG A 129 -0.10 -3.78 25.11
CA ARG A 129 -0.30 -3.21 26.45
C ARG A 129 -0.52 -1.70 26.43
N ASP A 130 -0.07 -1.02 25.38
CA ASP A 130 -0.09 0.45 25.25
C ASP A 130 -1.44 1.02 24.75
N GLY A 131 -2.50 0.21 24.69
CA GLY A 131 -3.86 0.69 24.45
C GLY A 131 -4.07 1.43 23.12
N GLY A 132 -3.34 1.05 22.07
CA GLY A 132 -3.46 1.63 20.72
C GLY A 132 -2.58 2.86 20.45
N LYS A 133 -1.70 3.25 21.38
CA LYS A 133 -0.80 4.39 21.18
C LYS A 133 0.54 4.02 20.55
N HIS A 134 0.83 2.73 20.41
CA HIS A 134 2.11 2.27 19.88
C HIS A 134 2.15 2.36 18.35
N TYR A 135 3.32 2.64 17.78
CA TYR A 135 3.51 2.78 16.32
C TYR A 135 3.45 1.45 15.56
N PHE A 136 3.95 0.38 16.18
CA PHE A 136 4.20 -0.91 15.52
C PHE A 136 2.96 -1.56 14.87
N PRO A 137 1.76 -1.55 15.46
CA PRO A 137 0.56 -2.08 14.80
C PRO A 137 0.30 -1.44 13.44
N LEU A 138 0.46 -0.11 13.33
CA LEU A 138 0.29 0.61 12.08
C LEU A 138 1.39 0.26 11.07
N VAL A 139 2.66 0.15 11.49
CA VAL A 139 3.75 -0.28 10.62
C VAL A 139 3.51 -1.70 10.08
N ARG A 140 3.03 -2.61 10.93
CA ARG A 140 2.66 -3.99 10.52
C ARG A 140 1.52 -3.97 9.52
N GLU A 141 0.46 -3.21 9.78
CA GLU A 141 -0.68 -3.05 8.86
C GLU A 141 -0.22 -2.55 7.49
N LEU A 142 0.55 -1.45 7.46
CA LEU A 142 1.07 -0.87 6.22
C LEU A 142 2.00 -1.83 5.49
N SER A 143 2.79 -2.65 6.20
CA SER A 143 3.64 -3.67 5.58
C SER A 143 2.81 -4.75 4.88
N LEU A 144 1.77 -5.24 5.53
CA LEU A 144 0.85 -6.22 4.95
C LEU A 144 0.09 -5.63 3.76
N GLN A 145 -0.44 -4.41 3.92
CA GLN A 145 -1.17 -3.72 2.86
C GLN A 145 -0.28 -3.52 1.62
N ALA A 146 0.92 -2.96 1.81
CA ALA A 146 1.86 -2.74 0.73
C ALA A 146 2.24 -4.04 0.02
N TYR A 147 2.58 -5.09 0.77
CA TYR A 147 2.99 -6.37 0.19
C TYR A 147 1.86 -7.04 -0.60
N PHE A 148 0.66 -7.17 -0.02
CA PHE A 148 -0.45 -7.84 -0.69
C PHE A 148 -1.12 -7.00 -1.79
N SER A 149 -0.77 -5.73 -1.92
CA SER A 149 -1.08 -4.90 -3.11
C SER A 149 0.01 -4.94 -4.20
N SER A 150 1.15 -5.59 -3.95
CA SER A 150 2.23 -5.70 -4.92
C SER A 150 2.00 -6.85 -5.91
N GLU A 151 2.63 -6.78 -7.08
CA GLU A 151 2.60 -7.88 -8.05
C GLU A 151 3.10 -9.20 -7.43
N ILE A 152 4.15 -9.15 -6.61
CA ILE A 152 4.71 -10.31 -5.93
C ILE A 152 3.68 -10.90 -4.94
N GLY A 153 3.08 -10.05 -4.11
CA GLY A 153 2.08 -10.47 -3.15
C GLY A 153 0.85 -11.09 -3.83
N MET A 154 0.33 -10.45 -4.87
CA MET A 154 -0.87 -10.92 -5.55
C MET A 154 -0.64 -12.18 -6.39
N THR A 155 0.48 -12.28 -7.11
CA THR A 155 0.70 -13.35 -8.11
C THR A 155 1.56 -14.51 -7.64
N LYS A 156 2.37 -14.32 -6.59
CA LYS A 156 3.27 -15.36 -6.05
C LYS A 156 2.84 -15.81 -4.66
N ALA A 157 2.56 -14.88 -3.76
CA ALA A 157 2.11 -15.22 -2.41
C ALA A 157 0.63 -15.61 -2.36
N LEU A 158 -0.19 -14.99 -3.21
CA LEU A 158 -1.62 -15.26 -3.36
C LEU A 158 -1.93 -15.87 -4.73
N ARG A 159 -3.16 -16.32 -4.89
CA ARG A 159 -3.71 -16.82 -6.15
C ARG A 159 -4.43 -15.69 -6.86
N TYR A 160 -3.74 -15.06 -7.79
CA TYR A 160 -4.35 -14.06 -8.66
C TYR A 160 -5.19 -14.72 -9.77
N ILE A 161 -6.43 -14.29 -9.94
CA ILE A 161 -7.23 -14.52 -11.15
C ILE A 161 -7.52 -13.16 -11.78
N LEU A 162 -6.96 -12.91 -12.96
CA LEU A 162 -7.14 -11.65 -13.69
C LEU A 162 -8.62 -11.35 -13.99
N VAL A 163 -9.39 -12.40 -14.34
CA VAL A 163 -10.82 -12.30 -14.64
C VAL A 163 -11.56 -13.29 -13.76
N PRO A 164 -12.01 -12.89 -12.56
CA PRO A 164 -12.84 -13.75 -11.72
C PRO A 164 -14.15 -13.99 -12.46
N GLY A 165 -14.34 -15.23 -12.94
CA GLY A 165 -15.54 -15.62 -13.67
C GLY A 165 -16.75 -15.74 -12.74
N ARG A 166 -17.46 -16.87 -12.82
CA ARG A 166 -18.60 -17.13 -11.94
C ARG A 166 -18.15 -17.20 -10.47
N TRP A 167 -18.89 -16.54 -9.58
CA TRP A 167 -18.75 -16.72 -8.14
C TRP A 167 -19.07 -18.15 -7.72
N VAL A 168 -18.16 -18.77 -6.97
CA VAL A 168 -18.33 -20.11 -6.39
C VAL A 168 -18.18 -20.00 -4.88
N GLY A 169 -19.30 -19.99 -4.16
CA GLY A 169 -19.30 -19.76 -2.71
C GLY A 169 -18.71 -20.89 -1.85
N CYS A 170 -18.56 -22.10 -2.41
CA CYS A 170 -17.93 -23.23 -1.74
C CYS A 170 -16.92 -23.89 -2.69
N VAL A 171 -15.64 -23.78 -2.35
CA VAL A 171 -14.53 -24.41 -3.07
C VAL A 171 -13.77 -25.29 -2.09
N PRO A 172 -13.46 -26.56 -2.41
CA PRO A 172 -12.62 -27.39 -1.57
C PRO A 172 -11.24 -26.73 -1.35
N LEU A 173 -10.81 -26.62 -0.09
CA LEU A 173 -9.49 -26.10 0.25
C LEU A 173 -8.49 -27.25 0.31
N ALA A 174 -7.51 -27.28 -0.60
CA ALA A 174 -6.44 -28.25 -0.52
C ALA A 174 -5.42 -27.87 0.58
N PRO A 175 -4.79 -28.84 1.27
CA PRO A 175 -3.71 -28.55 2.21
C PRO A 175 -2.59 -27.75 1.54
N GLY A 176 -2.16 -26.65 2.18
CA GLY A 176 -1.11 -25.77 1.64
C GLY A 176 -1.54 -24.90 0.46
N GLN A 177 -2.83 -24.86 0.10
CA GLN A 177 -3.32 -23.96 -0.93
C GLN A 177 -3.22 -22.49 -0.48
N PRO A 178 -2.57 -21.60 -1.25
CA PRO A 178 -2.53 -20.19 -0.92
C PRO A 178 -3.92 -19.55 -1.01
N ALA A 179 -4.11 -18.45 -0.27
CA ALA A 179 -5.33 -17.66 -0.34
C ALA A 179 -5.49 -16.98 -1.71
N TRP A 180 -6.72 -16.57 -2.02
CA TRP A 180 -7.02 -15.79 -3.23
C TRP A 180 -6.65 -14.32 -3.02
N ALA A 181 -6.20 -13.67 -4.10
CA ALA A 181 -5.94 -12.23 -4.13
C ALA A 181 -7.25 -11.42 -4.30
#